data_AF-S0GFL3-F1
#
_entry.id   AF-S0GFL3-F1
#
_cell.length_a   1.000
_cell.length_b   1.000
_cell.length_c   1.000
_cell.angle_alpha   90.00
_cell.angle_beta   90.00
_cell.angle_gamma   90.00
#
_symmetry.space_group_name_H-M   'P 1'
#
loop_
_entity.id
_entity.type
_entity.pdbx_description
1 polymer ?
#
loop_
_entity_poly.entity_id
_entity_poly.type
_entity_poly.pdbx_seq_one_letter_code
_entity_poly.pdbx_strand_id
1 'polypeptide(L)'
;MIDIKTQYAGLTLRNPLIVGSSGLTNNPERNKEFEKAGAGAIVLKSLFEEQIEMQSDSLMQDSDYPEAADYIRGYVKANQVNNYLELIKKTKE
;
A
#
# COMPACT_ATOMS: atom_id res chain seq x y z
N MET A 1 -10.30 25.48 -23.58
CA MET A 1 -10.15 24.87 -22.24
C MET A 1 -8.67 24.97 -21.86
N ILE A 2 -8.33 25.27 -20.60
CA ILE A 2 -6.93 25.43 -20.18
C ILE A 2 -6.28 24.04 -20.05
N ASP A 3 -5.08 23.86 -20.61
CA ASP A 3 -4.28 22.66 -20.38
C ASP A 3 -3.66 22.74 -18.98
N ILE A 4 -3.97 21.75 -18.14
CA ILE A 4 -3.49 21.65 -16.77
C ILE A 4 -2.52 20.48 -16.58
N LYS A 5 -2.02 19.87 -17.66
CA LYS A 5 -0.96 18.86 -17.58
C LYS A 5 0.23 19.38 -16.78
N THR A 6 0.81 18.53 -15.95
CA THR A 6 1.93 18.90 -15.09
C THR A 6 3.04 17.87 -15.14
N GLN A 7 4.27 18.31 -14.88
CA GLN A 7 5.39 17.43 -14.62
C GLN A 7 5.66 17.39 -13.13
N TYR A 8 5.69 16.20 -12.54
CA TYR A 8 5.96 16.01 -11.12
C TYR A 8 6.75 14.73 -10.90
N ALA A 9 7.84 14.81 -10.12
CA ALA A 9 8.72 13.67 -9.81
C ALA A 9 9.17 12.85 -11.04
N GLY A 10 9.42 13.52 -12.18
CA GLY A 10 9.81 12.87 -13.43
C GLY A 10 8.65 12.22 -14.22
N LEU A 11 7.41 12.38 -13.77
CA LEU A 11 6.21 11.88 -14.44
C LEU A 11 5.46 13.00 -15.15
N THR A 12 4.91 12.71 -16.32
CA THR A 12 3.92 13.57 -16.99
C THR A 12 2.52 13.15 -16.57
N LEU A 13 1.81 14.02 -15.84
CA LEU A 13 0.46 13.76 -15.33
C LEU A 13 -0.57 14.53 -16.15
N ARG A 14 -1.77 13.94 -16.32
CA ARG A 14 -2.88 14.58 -17.06
C ARG A 14 -3.39 15.87 -16.38
N ASN A 15 -3.17 16.01 -15.08
CA ASN A 15 -3.51 17.18 -14.26
C ASN A 15 -2.73 17.12 -12.93
N PRO A 16 -2.74 18.17 -12.08
CA PRO A 16 -1.97 18.19 -10.83
C PRO A 16 -2.67 17.53 -9.64
N LEU A 17 -3.80 16.85 -9.84
CA LEU A 17 -4.57 16.23 -8.75
C LEU A 17 -3.98 14.86 -8.42
N ILE A 18 -3.53 14.69 -7.18
CA ILE A 18 -2.96 13.44 -6.70
C ILE A 18 -3.77 12.95 -5.51
N VAL A 19 -4.19 11.68 -5.53
CA VAL A 19 -4.83 11.04 -4.37
C VAL A 19 -3.74 10.65 -3.38
N GLY A 20 -3.78 11.24 -2.19
CA GLY A 20 -2.81 10.98 -1.13
C GLY A 20 -2.94 9.57 -0.51
N SER A 21 -1.83 9.09 0.06
CA SER A 21 -1.79 7.82 0.81
C SER A 21 -2.80 7.87 1.95
N SER A 22 -3.73 6.91 1.96
CA SER A 22 -4.76 6.82 2.99
C SER A 22 -5.32 5.40 3.04
N GLY A 23 -6.25 5.14 3.97
CA GLY A 23 -7.02 3.89 3.96
C GLY A 23 -7.85 3.68 2.68
N LEU A 24 -8.04 4.72 1.86
CA LEU A 24 -8.77 4.60 0.59
C LEU A 24 -7.91 3.99 -0.52
N THR A 25 -6.58 4.12 -0.44
CA THR A 25 -5.64 3.69 -1.48
C THR A 25 -5.02 2.31 -1.21
N ASN A 26 -5.68 1.50 -0.36
CA ASN A 26 -5.32 0.11 -0.07
C ASN A 26 -6.08 -0.92 -0.92
N ASN A 27 -6.95 -0.47 -1.83
CA ASN A 27 -7.82 -1.32 -2.63
C ASN A 27 -7.62 -1.02 -4.13
N PRO A 28 -7.20 -2.00 -4.95
CA PRO A 28 -6.98 -1.81 -6.38
C PRO A 28 -8.21 -1.30 -7.15
N GLU A 29 -9.41 -1.80 -6.85
CA GLU A 29 -10.65 -1.39 -7.52
C GLU A 29 -10.97 0.07 -7.26
N ARG A 30 -10.77 0.54 -6.02
CA ARG A 30 -10.95 1.96 -5.68
C ARG A 30 -9.90 2.83 -6.37
N ASN A 31 -8.66 2.36 -6.47
CA ASN A 31 -7.62 3.09 -7.19
C ASN A 31 -8.00 3.26 -8.68
N LYS A 32 -8.58 2.23 -9.28
CA LYS A 32 -9.12 2.29 -10.65
C LYS A 32 -10.28 3.27 -10.78
N GLU A 33 -11.15 3.36 -9.78
CA GLU A 33 -12.21 4.37 -9.73
C GLU A 33 -11.65 5.80 -9.66
N PHE A 34 -10.61 6.05 -8.86
CA PHE A 34 -9.96 7.36 -8.79
C PHE A 34 -9.32 7.76 -10.12
N GLU A 35 -8.67 6.83 -10.80
CA GLU A 35 -8.08 7.04 -12.13
C GLU A 35 -9.16 7.38 -13.17
N LYS A 36 -10.27 6.63 -13.17
CA LYS A 36 -11.47 6.91 -14.00
C LYS A 36 -12.12 8.25 -13.68
N ALA A 37 -12.13 8.66 -12.41
CA ALA A 37 -12.62 9.97 -11.98
C ALA A 37 -11.68 11.12 -12.38
N GLY A 38 -10.50 10.81 -12.92
CA GLY A 38 -9.58 11.77 -13.48
C GLY A 38 -8.42 12.16 -12.57
N ALA A 39 -8.09 11.38 -11.54
CA ALA A 39 -6.87 11.59 -10.78
C ALA A 39 -5.64 11.57 -11.71
N GLY A 40 -4.72 12.51 -11.52
CA GLY A 40 -3.45 12.57 -12.25
C GLY A 40 -2.45 11.51 -11.79
N ALA A 41 -2.43 11.22 -10.48
CA ALA A 41 -1.67 10.14 -9.87
C ALA A 41 -2.33 9.66 -8.56
N ILE A 42 -1.90 8.50 -8.06
CA ILE A 42 -2.37 7.91 -6.81
C ILE A 42 -1.16 7.46 -5.99
N VAL A 43 -1.12 7.82 -4.71
CA VAL A 43 -0.15 7.33 -3.75
C VAL A 43 -0.78 6.18 -2.97
N LEU A 44 -0.23 4.98 -3.10
CA LEU A 44 -0.72 3.78 -2.42
C LEU A 44 -0.59 3.89 -0.90
N LYS A 45 -1.45 3.15 -0.18
CA LYS A 45 -1.37 3.05 1.29
C LYS A 45 0.04 2.62 1.70
N SER A 46 0.65 3.35 2.61
CA SER A 46 2.00 3.05 3.09
C SER A 46 2.06 1.73 3.85
N LEU A 47 3.15 0.98 3.63
CA LEU A 47 3.59 -0.16 4.43
C LEU A 47 4.57 0.34 5.49
N PHE A 48 4.33 0.02 6.77
CA PHE A 48 5.13 0.48 7.91
C PHE A 48 5.66 -0.73 8.68
N GLU A 49 6.96 -0.75 8.97
CA GLU A 49 7.62 -1.85 9.70
C GLU A 49 7.01 -2.01 11.10
N GLU A 50 6.71 -0.89 11.77
CA GLU A 50 6.12 -0.87 13.11
C GLU A 50 4.77 -1.59 13.16
N GLN A 51 3.99 -1.53 12.08
CA GLN A 51 2.72 -2.26 11.99
C GLN A 51 2.95 -3.78 11.84
N ILE A 52 4.01 -4.18 11.14
CA ILE A 52 4.39 -5.58 10.96
C ILE A 52 4.89 -6.16 12.29
N GLU A 53 5.71 -5.40 13.02
CA GLU A 53 6.22 -5.77 14.33
C GLU A 53 5.09 -5.90 15.34
N MET A 54 4.21 -4.90 15.46
CA MET A 54 3.04 -4.95 16.34
C MET A 54 2.13 -6.15 16.06
N GLN A 55 1.91 -6.48 14.78
CA GLN A 55 1.13 -7.67 14.43
C GLN A 55 1.84 -8.96 14.85
N SER A 56 3.15 -9.03 14.66
CA SER A 56 3.95 -10.19 15.06
C SER A 56 3.90 -10.41 16.57
N ASP A 57 4.08 -9.34 17.35
CA ASP A 57 4.03 -9.38 18.82
C ASP A 57 2.63 -9.78 19.33
N SER A 58 1.57 -9.29 18.67
CA SER A 58 0.19 -9.70 18.98
C SER A 58 -0.04 -11.20 18.76
N LEU A 59 0.50 -11.78 17.68
CA LEU A 59 0.38 -13.22 17.43
C LEU A 59 1.23 -14.06 18.40
N MET A 60 2.35 -13.51 18.86
CA MET A 60 3.21 -14.18 19.85
C MET A 60 2.57 -14.21 21.25
N GLN A 61 1.83 -13.19 21.66
CA GLN A 61 1.11 -13.20 22.94
C GLN A 61 0.08 -14.34 23.04
N ASP A 62 -0.48 -14.77 21.92
CA ASP A 62 -1.43 -15.88 21.84
C ASP A 62 -0.74 -17.27 21.76
N SER A 63 0.60 -17.34 21.75
CA SER A 63 1.36 -18.58 21.55
C SER A 63 2.14 -19.00 22.80
N ASP A 64 1.95 -20.24 23.25
CA ASP A 64 2.65 -20.83 24.41
C ASP A 64 4.06 -21.37 24.10
N TYR A 65 4.60 -21.12 22.90
CA TYR A 65 5.85 -21.73 22.42
C TYR A 65 6.96 -20.70 22.15
N PRO A 66 7.94 -20.55 23.05
CA PRO A 66 9.05 -19.59 22.91
C PRO A 66 9.87 -19.78 21.62
N GLU A 67 9.99 -21.01 21.12
CA GLU A 67 10.76 -21.35 19.92
C GLU A 67 10.04 -20.96 18.62
N ALA A 68 8.74 -20.67 18.66
CA ALA A 68 7.96 -20.27 17.49
C ALA A 68 8.13 -18.79 17.12
N ALA A 69 8.76 -17.99 17.99
CA ALA A 69 8.91 -16.54 17.86
C ALA A 69 9.48 -16.09 16.50
N ASP A 70 10.65 -16.64 16.13
CA ASP A 70 11.34 -16.27 14.90
C ASP A 70 10.55 -16.68 13.65
N TYR A 71 9.88 -17.84 13.72
CA TYR A 71 9.03 -18.32 12.63
C TYR A 71 7.81 -17.42 12.43
N ILE A 72 7.12 -17.03 13.51
CA ILE A 72 5.94 -16.15 13.46
C ILE A 72 6.33 -14.78 12.87
N ARG A 73 7.42 -14.18 13.37
CA ARG A 73 7.93 -12.90 12.85
C ARG A 73 8.25 -12.97 11.36
N GLY A 74 8.97 -14.01 10.94
CA GLY A 74 9.32 -14.23 9.53
C GLY A 74 8.08 -14.40 8.65
N TYR A 75 7.10 -15.17 9.11
CA TYR A 75 5.85 -15.41 8.40
C TYR A 75 5.00 -14.15 8.26
N VAL A 76 4.78 -13.40 9.35
CA VAL A 76 3.98 -12.16 9.34
C VAL A 76 4.62 -11.13 8.40
N LYS A 77 5.94 -10.95 8.48
CA LYS A 77 6.67 -10.04 7.60
C LYS A 77 6.54 -10.43 6.14
N ALA A 78 6.79 -11.69 5.80
CA ALA A 78 6.66 -12.18 4.43
C ALA A 78 5.24 -11.97 3.88
N ASN A 79 4.21 -12.28 4.68
CA ASN A 79 2.82 -12.10 4.30
C ASN A 79 2.47 -10.63 4.04
N GLN A 80 2.87 -9.72 4.94
CA GLN A 80 2.60 -8.28 4.78
C GLN A 80 3.28 -7.68 3.54
N VAL A 81 4.54 -8.06 3.27
CA VAL A 81 5.25 -7.64 2.05
C VAL A 81 4.57 -8.19 0.80
N ASN A 82 4.18 -9.47 0.80
CA ASN A 82 3.50 -10.09 -0.34
C ASN A 82 2.16 -9.41 -0.64
N ASN A 83 1.34 -9.12 0.38
CA ASN A 83 0.08 -8.38 0.23
C ASN A 83 0.31 -6.99 -0.37
N TYR A 84 1.38 -6.30 0.04
CA TYR A 84 1.72 -5.00 -0.52
C TYR A 84 2.17 -5.08 -1.98
N LEU A 85 2.98 -6.08 -2.33
CA LEU A 85 3.37 -6.34 -3.72
C LEU A 85 2.16 -6.68 -4.59
N GLU A 86 1.19 -7.42 -4.06
CA GLU A 86 -0.06 -7.72 -4.74
C GLU A 86 -0.92 -6.47 -4.95
N LEU A 87 -1.00 -5.57 -3.96
CA LEU A 87 -1.64 -4.26 -4.09
C LEU A 87 -1.00 -3.44 -5.21
N ILE A 88 0.34 -3.39 -5.27
CA ILE A 88 1.07 -2.69 -6.34
C ILE A 88 0.73 -3.30 -7.69
N LYS A 89 0.80 -4.64 -7.80
CA LYS A 89 0.55 -5.35 -9.06
C LYS A 89 -0.87 -5.08 -9.56
N LYS A 90 -1.88 -5.32 -8.73
CA LYS A 90 -3.29 -5.15 -9.11
C LYS A 90 -3.68 -3.70 -9.38
N THR A 91 -3.06 -2.73 -8.70
CA THR A 91 -3.36 -1.31 -8.97
C THR A 91 -2.83 -0.86 -10.34
N LYS A 92 -1.85 -1.56 -10.92
CA LYS A 92 -1.33 -1.24 -12.24
C LYS A 92 -2.18 -1.78 -13.41
N GLU A 93 -3.21 -2.60 -13.12
CA GLU A 93 -4.09 -3.28 -14.11
C GLU A 93 -5.41 -2.52 -14.36
#